data_AF-A0AA43C6D3-F1
#
_entry.id   AF-A0AA43C6D3-F1
#
_cell.length_a   1.000
_cell.length_b   1.000
_cell.length_c   1.000
_cell.angle_alpha   90.00
_cell.angle_beta   90.00
_cell.angle_gamma   90.00
#
_symmetry.space_group_name_H-M   'P 1'
#
loop_
_entity.id
_entity.type
_entity.pdbx_description
1 polymer ?
#
loop_
_entity_poly.entity_id
_entity_poly.type
_entity_poly.pdbx_seq_one_letter_code
_entity_poly.pdbx_strand_id
1 'polypeptide(L)'
;ASFRTAWPEAPYETPCLECHAGIEGRTARPFGREFPHLSHVVGRGLACETCHRPHEEWEDGGPLRLAAGDCTSCHHREEARACLDCHAGTRRRTFTTEIGEFSHAVHSGDMELECDACHGQPPQVRLPADREACAECH
;
A
#
# COMPACT_ATOMS: atom_id res chain seq x y z
N ALA A 1 29.37 -30.68 -2.25
CA ALA A 1 28.71 -29.75 -3.16
C ALA A 1 27.93 -28.75 -2.32
N SER A 2 28.34 -27.48 -2.32
CA SER A 2 27.63 -26.43 -1.59
C SER A 2 26.39 -26.09 -2.41
N PHE A 3 25.21 -26.45 -1.91
CA PHE A 3 23.95 -26.00 -2.49
C PHE A 3 23.90 -24.48 -2.30
N ARG A 4 24.29 -23.74 -3.34
CA ARG A 4 23.89 -22.34 -3.47
C ARG A 4 22.38 -22.40 -3.68
N THR A 5 21.61 -22.01 -2.67
CA THR A 5 20.17 -21.80 -2.82
C THR A 5 19.98 -20.93 -4.05
N ALA A 6 19.30 -21.46 -5.08
CA ALA A 6 18.95 -20.70 -6.26
C ALA A 6 18.14 -19.47 -5.82
N TRP A 7 18.45 -18.32 -6.39
CA TRP A 7 17.71 -17.10 -6.11
C TRP A 7 16.25 -17.28 -6.56
N PRO A 8 15.28 -16.65 -5.90
CA PRO A 8 13.93 -16.57 -6.43
C PRO A 8 13.97 -15.87 -7.80
N GLU A 9 13.34 -16.46 -8.80
CA GLU A 9 13.36 -15.95 -10.18
C GLU A 9 12.03 -15.25 -10.51
N ALA A 10 12.11 -14.10 -11.19
CA ALA A 10 10.93 -13.46 -11.74
C ALA A 10 10.25 -14.37 -12.78
N PRO A 11 8.90 -14.42 -12.86
CA PRO A 11 8.18 -15.29 -13.78
C PRO A 11 8.15 -14.76 -15.23
N TYR A 12 9.08 -13.87 -15.58
CA TYR A 12 9.20 -13.23 -16.89
C TYR A 12 10.67 -12.90 -17.18
N GLU A 13 11.01 -12.80 -18.46
CA GLU A 13 12.36 -12.39 -18.88
C GLU A 13 12.52 -10.87 -18.75
N THR A 14 13.66 -10.43 -18.21
CA THR A 14 14.02 -9.02 -18.12
C THR A 14 15.53 -8.84 -18.12
N PRO A 15 16.07 -7.86 -18.87
CA PRO A 15 17.50 -7.57 -18.86
C PRO A 15 17.98 -6.98 -17.52
N CYS A 16 17.07 -6.50 -16.67
CA CYS A 16 17.44 -5.93 -15.37
C CYS A 16 18.19 -6.94 -14.48
N LEU A 17 17.84 -8.22 -14.56
CA LEU A 17 18.40 -9.27 -13.69
C LEU A 17 19.79 -9.75 -14.11
N GLU A 18 20.25 -9.40 -15.31
CA GLU A 18 21.64 -9.65 -15.74
C GLU A 18 22.64 -8.95 -14.81
N CYS A 19 22.27 -7.77 -14.30
CA CYS A 19 23.07 -7.01 -13.35
C CYS A 19 22.50 -7.03 -11.91
N HIS A 20 21.17 -7.07 -11.76
CA HIS A 20 20.48 -7.00 -10.46
C HIS A 20 20.11 -8.38 -9.90
N ALA A 21 20.94 -9.40 -10.11
CA ALA A 21 20.67 -10.77 -9.69
C ALA A 21 20.32 -10.88 -8.18
N GLY A 22 19.19 -11.52 -7.89
CA GLY A 22 18.71 -11.78 -6.54
C GLY A 22 18.03 -10.59 -5.86
N ILE A 23 17.77 -9.48 -6.58
CA ILE A 23 17.01 -8.35 -6.05
C ILE A 23 15.56 -8.71 -5.75
N GLU A 24 15.01 -9.71 -6.43
CA GLU A 24 13.67 -10.24 -6.27
C GLU A 24 13.45 -10.78 -4.85
N GLY A 25 14.49 -11.29 -4.21
CA GLY A 25 14.45 -11.77 -2.83
C GLY A 25 14.60 -10.67 -1.77
N ARG A 26 14.84 -9.41 -2.16
CA ARG A 26 15.17 -8.34 -1.21
C ARG A 26 13.95 -7.57 -0.73
N THR A 27 14.00 -7.13 0.53
CA THR A 27 13.06 -6.16 1.08
C THR A 27 13.67 -4.77 1.02
N ALA A 28 12.96 -3.83 0.40
CA ALA A 28 13.29 -2.40 0.39
C ALA A 28 12.37 -1.63 1.36
N ARG A 29 12.65 -0.33 1.56
CA ARG A 29 11.83 0.55 2.40
C ARG A 29 11.43 1.86 1.71
N PRO A 30 10.80 1.83 0.51
CA PRO A 30 10.36 3.06 -0.17
C PRO A 30 9.32 3.80 0.69
N PHE A 31 9.42 5.13 0.74
CA PHE A 31 8.50 5.99 1.49
C PHE A 31 8.31 5.58 2.97
N GLY A 32 9.33 4.96 3.57
CA GLY A 32 9.32 4.50 4.96
C GLY A 32 8.54 3.21 5.22
N ARG A 33 8.04 2.51 4.19
CA ARG A 33 7.24 1.28 4.30
C ARG A 33 8.01 0.08 3.79
N GLU A 34 7.89 -1.06 4.47
CA GLU A 34 8.51 -2.30 3.99
C GLU A 34 7.90 -2.75 2.66
N PHE A 35 8.77 -3.03 1.70
CA PHE A 35 8.41 -3.52 0.38
C PHE A 35 9.21 -4.77 0.06
N PRO A 36 8.67 -5.98 0.33
CA PRO A 36 9.29 -7.22 -0.10
C PRO A 36 9.11 -7.38 -1.61
N HIS A 37 10.20 -7.35 -2.39
CA HIS A 37 10.13 -7.58 -3.83
C HIS A 37 9.55 -8.96 -4.14
N LEU A 38 9.84 -9.96 -3.31
CA LEU A 38 9.43 -11.34 -3.53
C LEU A 38 7.92 -11.48 -3.72
N SER A 39 7.12 -10.81 -2.88
CA SER A 39 5.66 -10.90 -3.00
C SER A 39 5.10 -10.18 -4.22
N HIS A 40 5.78 -9.15 -4.71
CA HIS A 40 5.30 -8.29 -5.80
C HIS A 40 5.83 -8.76 -7.17
N VAL A 41 7.15 -8.92 -7.29
CA VAL A 41 7.83 -9.32 -8.51
C VAL A 41 7.60 -10.81 -8.78
N VAL A 42 7.91 -11.69 -7.83
CA VAL A 42 7.77 -13.13 -8.03
C VAL A 42 6.34 -13.59 -7.79
N GLY A 43 5.75 -13.21 -6.65
CA GLY A 43 4.42 -13.66 -6.25
C GLY A 43 3.28 -13.14 -7.14
N ARG A 44 3.44 -11.95 -7.76
CA ARG A 44 2.41 -11.34 -8.62
C ARG A 44 2.87 -11.09 -10.05
N GLY A 45 4.12 -11.43 -10.38
CA GLY A 45 4.66 -11.22 -11.73
C GLY A 45 4.74 -9.75 -12.14
N LEU A 46 4.86 -8.81 -11.19
CA LEU A 46 4.97 -7.39 -11.54
C LEU A 46 6.33 -7.11 -12.15
N ALA A 47 6.32 -6.59 -13.38
CA ALA A 47 7.52 -6.15 -14.09
C ALA A 47 8.30 -5.11 -13.27
N CYS A 48 9.63 -5.12 -13.36
CA CYS A 48 10.51 -4.17 -12.67
C CYS A 48 10.13 -2.72 -13.01
N GLU A 49 9.81 -2.52 -14.28
CA GLU A 49 9.35 -1.30 -14.91
C GLU A 49 7.95 -0.90 -14.45
N THR A 50 7.22 -1.70 -13.68
CA THR A 50 6.01 -1.20 -13.03
C THR A 50 6.35 -0.13 -11.98
N CYS A 51 7.51 -0.26 -11.32
CA CYS A 51 7.91 0.58 -10.20
C CYS A 51 9.18 1.39 -10.47
N HIS A 52 10.06 0.88 -11.34
CA HIS A 52 11.37 1.47 -11.60
C HIS A 52 11.49 2.05 -13.00
N ARG A 53 12.24 3.12 -13.16
CA ARG A 53 12.62 3.67 -14.47
C ARG A 53 13.82 2.90 -15.04
N PRO A 54 13.89 2.65 -16.35
CA PRO A 54 15.12 2.22 -17.02
C PRO A 54 16.24 3.24 -16.78
N HIS A 55 17.50 2.80 -16.77
CA HIS A 55 18.65 3.66 -16.45
C HIS A 55 18.79 4.86 -17.39
N GLU A 56 18.39 4.71 -18.65
CA GLU A 56 18.39 5.76 -19.67
C GLU A 56 17.39 6.89 -19.39
N GLU A 57 16.40 6.68 -18.52
CA GLU A 57 15.37 7.66 -18.15
C GLU A 57 15.63 8.35 -16.80
N TRP A 58 16.81 8.14 -16.21
CA TRP A 58 17.18 8.74 -14.92
C TRP A 58 17.68 10.16 -15.11
N GLU A 59 16.78 11.08 -15.51
CA GLU A 59 17.20 12.45 -15.78
C GLU A 59 17.52 13.25 -14.50
N ASP A 60 16.90 12.92 -13.36
CA ASP A 60 17.21 13.46 -12.00
C ASP A 60 16.32 12.83 -10.90
N GLY A 61 15.18 12.23 -11.27
CA GLY A 61 14.17 11.68 -10.34
C GLY A 61 14.51 10.33 -9.68
N GLY A 62 15.70 9.79 -9.94
CA GLY A 62 16.15 8.51 -9.41
C GLY A 62 15.42 7.29 -10.01
N PRO A 63 15.64 6.10 -9.42
CA PRO A 63 15.20 4.83 -10.00
C PRO A 63 13.70 4.60 -9.95
N LEU A 64 12.93 5.34 -9.16
CA LEU A 64 11.51 5.08 -8.94
C LEU A 64 10.65 5.93 -9.88
N ARG A 65 9.61 5.32 -10.46
CA ARG A 65 8.55 6.05 -11.20
C ARG A 65 7.34 6.36 -10.33
N LEU A 66 7.23 5.72 -9.17
CA LEU A 66 6.08 5.82 -8.27
C LEU A 66 6.26 6.91 -7.22
N ALA A 67 5.13 7.44 -6.76
CA ALA A 67 4.95 8.16 -5.51
C ALA A 67 4.27 7.27 -4.46
N ALA A 68 4.26 7.71 -3.20
CA ALA A 68 3.70 6.93 -2.09
C ALA A 68 2.20 6.57 -2.27
N GLY A 69 1.44 7.38 -3.01
CA GLY A 69 0.03 7.14 -3.28
C GLY A 69 -0.23 6.01 -4.27
N ASP A 70 0.73 5.68 -5.15
CA ASP A 70 0.49 4.77 -6.27
C ASP A 70 0.33 3.30 -5.84
N CYS A 71 0.81 2.96 -4.64
CA CYS A 71 0.61 1.64 -4.03
C CYS A 71 -0.88 1.30 -3.85
N THR A 72 -1.73 2.32 -3.71
CA THR A 72 -3.17 2.16 -3.49
C THR A 72 -3.92 1.65 -4.71
N SER A 73 -3.35 1.80 -5.91
CA SER A 73 -3.96 1.28 -7.16
C SER A 73 -4.21 -0.23 -7.11
N CYS A 74 -3.41 -0.98 -6.33
CA CYS A 74 -3.63 -2.40 -6.05
C CYS A 74 -4.18 -2.63 -4.63
N HIS A 75 -3.63 -1.96 -3.62
CA HIS A 75 -3.98 -2.23 -2.22
C HIS A 75 -5.28 -1.60 -1.73
N HIS A 76 -5.90 -0.70 -2.49
CA HIS A 76 -7.30 -0.28 -2.28
C HIS A 76 -8.26 -0.98 -3.28
N ARG A 77 -7.87 -2.12 -3.87
CA ARG A 77 -8.82 -3.06 -4.53
C ARG A 77 -9.21 -4.18 -3.55
N GLU A 78 -9.95 -5.18 -4.02
CA GLU A 78 -10.46 -6.32 -3.22
C GLU A 78 -9.37 -7.16 -2.52
N GLU A 79 -8.10 -7.02 -2.89
CA GLU A 79 -7.01 -7.74 -2.23
C GLU A 79 -6.71 -7.14 -0.85
N ALA A 80 -7.35 -7.73 0.16
CA ALA A 80 -7.38 -7.27 1.54
C ALA A 80 -5.97 -7.04 2.14
N ARG A 81 -5.63 -5.77 2.33
CA ARG A 81 -4.73 -5.32 3.40
C ARG A 81 -5.58 -4.72 4.52
N ALA A 82 -5.13 -4.85 5.77
CA ALA A 82 -5.82 -4.16 6.85
C ALA A 82 -5.65 -2.65 6.66
N CYS A 83 -6.73 -1.87 6.82
CA CYS A 83 -6.71 -0.42 6.59
C CYS A 83 -5.58 0.28 7.38
N LEU A 84 -5.28 -0.23 8.58
CA LEU A 84 -4.28 0.34 9.50
C LEU A 84 -2.83 0.02 9.15
N ASP A 85 -2.58 -0.90 8.22
CA ASP A 85 -1.23 -1.14 7.69
C ASP A 85 -0.68 0.13 7.01
N CYS A 86 -1.55 0.92 6.40
CA CYS A 86 -1.22 2.18 5.73
C CYS A 86 -1.72 3.42 6.49
N HIS A 87 -2.89 3.34 7.14
CA HIS A 87 -3.50 4.43 7.91
C HIS A 87 -3.16 4.35 9.41
N ALA A 88 -1.89 4.09 9.71
CA ALA A 88 -1.42 3.99 11.08
C ALA A 88 -1.75 5.26 11.88
N GLY A 89 -2.30 5.06 13.08
CA GLY A 89 -2.67 6.16 13.98
C GLY A 89 -4.05 6.79 13.74
N THR A 90 -4.78 6.42 12.67
CA THR A 90 -6.14 6.93 12.43
C THR A 90 -7.07 6.68 13.61
N ARG A 91 -6.96 5.52 14.28
CA ARG A 91 -7.75 5.20 15.50
C ARG A 91 -7.63 6.23 16.62
N ARG A 92 -6.56 7.03 16.66
CA ARG A 92 -6.34 8.05 17.71
C ARG A 92 -6.70 9.45 17.24
N ARG A 93 -7.10 9.63 15.99
CA ARG A 93 -7.42 10.95 15.44
C ARG A 93 -8.81 11.39 15.88
N THR A 94 -8.88 12.63 16.32
CA THR A 94 -10.13 13.36 16.56
C THR A 94 -10.27 14.48 15.53
N PHE A 95 -11.50 14.90 15.26
CA PHE A 95 -11.77 16.05 14.41
C PHE A 95 -13.03 16.78 14.86
N THR A 96 -13.07 18.09 14.62
CA THR A 96 -14.23 18.92 14.91
C THR A 96 -15.21 18.84 13.75
N THR A 97 -16.48 18.58 14.06
CA THR A 97 -17.62 18.60 13.13
C THR A 97 -18.63 19.65 13.56
N GLU A 98 -19.66 19.87 12.76
CA GLU A 98 -20.77 20.77 13.11
C GLU A 98 -21.59 20.27 14.31
N ILE A 99 -21.61 18.97 14.57
CA ILE A 99 -22.36 18.35 15.68
C ILE A 99 -21.50 18.15 16.94
N GLY A 100 -20.21 18.44 16.88
CA GLY A 100 -19.28 18.30 18.00
C GLY A 100 -17.94 17.67 17.62
N GLU A 101 -17.18 17.26 18.65
CA GLU A 101 -15.91 16.54 18.45
C GLU A 101 -16.17 15.08 18.12
N PHE A 102 -15.67 14.64 16.97
CA PHE A 102 -15.64 13.23 16.59
C PHE A 102 -14.33 12.58 17.03
N SER A 103 -14.42 11.34 17.53
CA SER A 103 -13.26 10.52 17.92
C SER A 103 -13.32 9.15 17.28
N HIS A 104 -12.27 8.78 16.52
CA HIS A 104 -12.15 7.42 16.00
C HIS A 104 -11.97 6.39 17.11
N ALA A 105 -11.40 6.75 18.26
CA ALA A 105 -11.18 5.81 19.36
C ALA A 105 -12.51 5.34 19.95
N VAL A 106 -13.49 6.24 20.05
CA VAL A 106 -14.84 5.90 20.50
C VAL A 106 -15.54 5.06 19.43
N HIS A 107 -15.58 5.53 18.18
CA HIS A 107 -16.38 4.87 17.14
C HIS A 107 -15.78 3.53 16.67
N SER A 108 -14.49 3.47 16.36
CA SER A 108 -13.84 2.23 15.88
C SER A 108 -13.22 1.36 16.98
N GLY A 109 -13.15 1.87 18.22
CA GLY A 109 -12.59 1.16 19.36
C GLY A 109 -13.68 0.73 20.33
N ASP A 110 -14.28 1.68 21.06
CA ASP A 110 -15.26 1.39 22.11
C ASP A 110 -16.60 0.86 21.56
N MET A 111 -17.04 1.39 20.43
CA MET A 111 -18.26 0.98 19.73
C MET A 111 -18.02 -0.09 18.67
N GLU A 112 -16.77 -0.45 18.41
CA GLU A 112 -16.37 -1.50 17.47
C GLU A 112 -16.94 -1.32 16.04
N LEU A 113 -17.17 -0.08 15.59
CA LEU A 113 -17.60 0.19 14.23
C LEU A 113 -16.46 -0.09 13.24
N GLU A 114 -16.79 -0.86 12.21
CA GLU A 114 -15.88 -1.10 11.09
C GLU A 114 -15.64 0.18 10.29
N CYS A 115 -14.46 0.27 9.66
CA CYS A 115 -14.03 1.50 8.98
C CYS A 115 -14.94 1.86 7.79
N ASP A 116 -15.52 0.85 7.16
CA ASP A 116 -16.38 0.95 5.99
C ASP A 116 -17.79 1.46 6.30
N ALA A 117 -18.23 1.38 7.56
CA ALA A 117 -19.51 1.92 8.01
C ALA A 117 -19.60 3.44 7.75
N CYS A 118 -18.47 4.14 7.72
CA CYS A 118 -18.42 5.57 7.42
C CYS A 118 -17.62 5.91 6.16
N HIS A 119 -16.58 5.15 5.83
CA HIS A 119 -15.69 5.45 4.69
C HIS A 119 -16.04 4.68 3.41
N GLY A 120 -16.94 3.70 3.48
CA GLY A 120 -17.26 2.79 2.39
C GLY A 120 -16.20 1.70 2.16
N GLN A 121 -16.50 0.78 1.25
CA GLN A 121 -15.62 -0.34 0.87
C GLN A 121 -14.66 0.05 -0.28
N PRO A 122 -13.42 -0.46 -0.33
CA PRO A 122 -12.54 -0.29 -1.48
C PRO A 122 -13.18 -0.87 -2.76
N PRO A 123 -12.90 -0.30 -3.96
CA PRO A 123 -12.08 0.88 -4.24
C PRO A 123 -12.80 2.21 -3.96
N GLN A 124 -14.02 2.13 -3.44
CA GLN A 124 -14.91 3.26 -3.25
C GLN A 124 -14.70 3.95 -1.90
N VAL A 125 -13.57 3.67 -1.22
CA VAL A 125 -13.17 4.40 -0.01
C VAL A 125 -13.13 5.88 -0.38
N ARG A 126 -14.20 6.60 -0.05
CA ARG A 126 -14.30 8.02 -0.32
C ARG A 126 -13.44 8.69 0.73
N LEU A 127 -12.51 9.51 0.27
CA LEU A 127 -11.86 10.49 1.14
C LEU A 127 -12.97 11.24 1.93
N PRO A 128 -12.64 11.71 3.15
CA PRO A 128 -13.52 11.82 4.33
C PRO A 128 -14.82 11.00 4.40
N ALA A 129 -15.25 10.63 5.61
CA ALA A 129 -16.59 10.07 5.80
C ALA A 129 -17.66 11.07 5.35
N ASP A 130 -18.72 10.56 4.71
CA ASP A 130 -19.82 11.38 4.22
C ASP A 130 -20.71 11.86 5.37
N ARG A 131 -21.36 13.02 5.22
CA ARG A 131 -22.28 13.54 6.25
C ARG A 131 -23.45 12.59 6.44
N GLU A 132 -23.94 11.98 5.37
CA GLU A 132 -25.02 11.00 5.40
C GLU A 132 -24.71 9.83 6.34
N ALA A 133 -23.44 9.38 6.43
CA ALA A 133 -23.05 8.29 7.33
C ALA A 133 -23.28 8.65 8.82
N CYS A 134 -23.13 9.93 9.18
CA CYS A 134 -23.45 10.40 10.53
C CYS A 134 -24.97 10.36 10.79
N ALA A 135 -25.77 10.74 9.78
CA ALA A 135 -27.22 10.85 9.88
C ALA A 135 -27.94 9.50 10.03
N GLU A 136 -27.25 8.38 9.75
CA GLU A 136 -27.77 7.04 10.01
C GLU A 136 -27.89 6.73 11.52
N CYS A 137 -27.19 7.48 12.38
CA CYS A 137 -27.19 7.28 13.84
C CYS A 137 -27.55 8.54 14.66
N HIS A 138 -27.33 9.76 14.15
CA HIS A 138 -27.47 11.04 14.88
C HIS A 138 -28.36 12.05 14.14
#